data_AF-A0A6M3JQ24-F1
#
_entry.id   AF-A0A6M3JQ24-F1
#
_cell.length_a   1.000
_cell.length_b   1.000
_cell.length_c   1.000
_cell.angle_alpha   90.00
_cell.angle_beta   90.00
_cell.angle_gamma   90.00
#
_symmetry.space_group_name_H-M   'P 1'
#
loop_
_entity.id
_entity.type
_entity.pdbx_description
1 polymer ?
#
loop_
_entity_poly.entity_id
_entity_poly.type
_entity_poly.pdbx_seq_one_letter_code
_entity_poly.pdbx_strand_id
1 'polypeptide(L)' 'MNCSEIIQKYLKENGFDGLYSPDECACIIGDLVPCCNSPMECQPGYKIPCGCGEGHDFDIGKKKGKEKNET' A
#
# COMPACT_ATOMS: atom_id res chain seq x y z
N MET A 1 5.35 -5.87 -20.16
CA MET A 1 6.06 -5.86 -18.86
C MET A 1 6.86 -4.57 -18.73
N ASN A 2 6.27 -3.56 -18.09
CA ASN A 2 6.94 -2.32 -17.68
C ASN A 2 7.17 -2.33 -16.15
N CYS A 3 7.86 -1.32 -15.60
CA CYS A 3 8.15 -1.24 -14.17
C CYS A 3 6.89 -1.30 -13.28
N SER A 4 5.80 -0.66 -13.68
CA SER A 4 4.53 -0.72 -12.95
C SER A 4 3.97 -2.15 -12.92
N GLU A 5 3.97 -2.84 -14.06
CA GLU A 5 3.53 -4.24 -14.14
C GLU A 5 4.41 -5.17 -13.28
N ILE A 6 5.73 -4.93 -13.25
CA ILE A 6 6.67 -5.70 -12.41
C ILE A 6 6.36 -5.51 -10.93
N ILE A 7 6.18 -4.26 -10.49
CA ILE A 7 5.85 -3.93 -9.10
C ILE A 7 4.50 -4.53 -8.72
N GLN A 8 3.46 -4.32 -9.53
CA GLN A 8 2.13 -4.88 -9.28
C GLN A 8 2.16 -6.40 -9.18
N LYS A 9 2.91 -7.07 -10.07
CA LYS A 9 3.06 -8.52 -10.04
C LYS A 9 3.70 -8.98 -8.73
N TYR A 10 4.84 -8.38 -8.35
CA TYR A 10 5.51 -8.70 -7.10
C TYR A 10 4.60 -8.49 -5.88
N LEU A 11 3.89 -7.36 -5.80
CA LEU A 11 2.98 -7.08 -4.69
C LEU A 11 1.86 -8.12 -4.59
N LYS A 12 1.22 -8.48 -5.71
CA LYS A 12 0.16 -9.48 -5.74
C LYS A 12 0.66 -10.87 -5.35
N GLU A 13 1.80 -11.30 -5.89
CA GLU A 13 2.37 -12.62 -5.63
C GLU A 13 2.82 -12.79 -4.17
N ASN A 14 3.17 -11.69 -3.50
CA ASN A 14 3.58 -11.69 -2.09
C ASN A 14 2.46 -11.24 -1.12
N GLY A 15 1.25 -10.98 -1.63
CA GLY A 15 0.06 -10.67 -0.84
C GLY A 15 0.07 -9.28 -0.18
N PHE A 16 0.79 -8.32 -0.76
CA PHE A 16 0.76 -6.91 -0.36
C PHE A 16 -0.40 -6.18 -1.04
N ASP A 17 -0.86 -5.07 -0.47
CA ASP A 17 -1.99 -4.29 -1.00
C ASP A 17 -1.56 -3.03 -1.76
N GLY A 18 -0.31 -2.60 -1.57
CA GLY A 18 0.19 -1.37 -2.16
C GLY A 18 1.64 -1.06 -1.78
N LEU A 19 2.06 0.14 -2.14
CA LEU A 19 3.30 0.75 -1.72
C LEU A 19 3.01 1.89 -0.75
N TYR A 20 3.94 2.12 0.17
CA TYR A 20 3.92 3.30 1.02
C TYR A 20 5.32 3.85 1.24
N SER A 21 5.40 5.16 1.45
CA SER A 21 6.52 5.85 2.06
C SER A 21 6.08 6.30 3.46
N PRO A 22 6.86 6.03 4.52
CA PRO A 22 6.47 6.37 5.90
C PRO A 22 6.00 7.82 6.11
N ASP A 23 6.49 8.77 5.30
CA ASP A 23 6.31 10.19 5.52
C ASP A 23 5.59 10.94 4.38
N GLU A 24 5.25 10.28 3.27
CA GLU A 24 4.71 10.96 2.09
C GLU A 24 3.41 10.38 1.54
N CYS A 25 3.40 9.11 1.16
CA CYS A 25 2.35 8.58 0.30
C CYS A 25 2.05 7.10 0.55
N ALA A 26 0.81 6.72 0.27
CA ALA A 26 0.33 5.35 0.29
C ALA A 26 -0.52 5.13 -0.96
N CYS A 27 -0.06 4.27 -1.87
CA CYS A 27 -0.77 3.99 -3.13
C CYS A 27 -1.11 2.49 -3.19
N ILE A 28 -2.36 2.16 -3.52
CA ILE A 28 -2.80 0.77 -3.71
C ILE A 28 -2.30 0.22 -5.05
N ILE A 29 -2.19 -1.11 -5.19
CA ILE A 29 -1.77 -1.78 -6.43
C ILE A 29 -2.46 -1.23 -7.70
N GLY A 30 -3.74 -0.87 -7.62
CA GLY A 30 -4.52 -0.35 -8.76
C GLY A 30 -4.28 1.12 -9.09
N ASP A 31 -3.60 1.87 -8.22
CA ASP A 31 -3.43 3.33 -8.31
C ASP A 31 -1.96 3.75 -8.09
N LEU A 32 -1.02 2.83 -8.36
CA LEU A 32 0.41 3.09 -8.24
C LEU A 32 0.93 4.14 -9.23
N VAL A 33 0.20 4.38 -10.33
CA VAL A 33 0.62 5.30 -11.40
C VAL A 33 -0.54 6.25 -11.68
N PRO A 34 -0.36 7.58 -11.62
CA PRO A 34 0.90 8.33 -11.53
C PRO A 34 1.41 8.61 -10.09
N CYS A 35 0.73 8.09 -9.06
CA CYS A 35 1.01 8.36 -7.64
C CYS A 35 2.49 8.11 -7.23
N CYS A 36 3.12 7.05 -7.74
CA CYS A 36 4.53 6.73 -7.51
C CYS A 36 5.43 7.16 -8.68
N ASN A 37 5.57 8.46 -8.95
CA ASN A 37 6.53 8.95 -9.97
C ASN A 37 7.97 8.47 -9.74
N SER A 38 8.35 8.18 -8.48
CA SER A 38 9.60 7.48 -8.14
C SER A 38 9.36 6.44 -7.04
N PRO A 39 9.16 5.15 -7.38
CA PRO A 39 8.94 4.10 -6.38
C PRO A 39 10.22 3.63 -5.70
N MET A 40 11.37 4.29 -5.93
CA MET A 40 12.69 3.83 -5.49
C MET A 40 12.80 3.72 -3.96
N GLU A 41 12.09 4.56 -3.22
CA GLU A 41 12.11 4.60 -1.74
C GLU A 41 10.84 4.02 -1.11
N CYS A 42 9.88 3.59 -1.94
CA CYS A 42 8.64 3.02 -1.47
C CYS A 42 8.83 1.59 -0.94
N GLN A 43 8.06 1.24 0.09
CA GLN A 43 8.06 -0.08 0.70
C GLN A 43 6.72 -0.79 0.44
N PRO A 44 6.72 -2.12 0.23
CA PRO A 44 5.49 -2.89 0.16
C PRO A 44 4.77 -2.88 1.50
N GLY A 45 3.45 -2.68 1.47
CA GLY A 45 2.63 -2.63 2.67
C GLY A 45 1.24 -3.23 2.47
N TYR A 46 0.51 -3.26 3.58
CA TYR A 46 -0.85 -3.78 3.66
C TYR A 46 -1.83 -2.66 3.95
N LYS A 47 -3.07 -2.82 3.50
CA LYS A 47 -4.16 -1.95 3.92
C LYS A 47 -4.36 -2.07 5.42
N ILE A 48 -4.35 -0.91 6.08
CA ILE A 48 -4.68 -0.76 7.49
C ILE A 48 -5.77 0.30 7.64
N PRO A 49 -6.65 0.17 8.64
CA PRO A 49 -7.66 1.21 8.90
C PRO A 49 -6.98 2.54 9.24
N CYS A 50 -7.43 3.67 8.66
CA CYS A 50 -6.90 4.98 9.01
C CYS A 50 -7.27 5.30 10.47
N GLY A 51 -6.25 5.55 11.30
CA GLY A 51 -6.44 6.04 12.67
C GLY A 51 -6.47 7.56 12.77
N CYS A 52 -6.32 8.25 11.64
CA CYS A 52 -6.01 9.67 11.52
C CYS A 52 -7.20 10.61 11.76
N GLY A 53 -8.44 10.15 11.53
CA GLY A 53 -9.65 10.99 11.60
C GLY A 53 -9.82 12.00 10.45
N GLU A 54 -8.95 11.95 9.43
CA GLU A 54 -8.91 12.92 8.33
C GLU A 54 -9.78 12.54 7.11
N GLY A 55 -10.67 11.55 7.26
CA GLY A 55 -11.68 11.22 6.24
C GLY A 55 -11.18 10.34 5.09
N HIS A 56 -10.02 9.71 5.21
CA HIS A 56 -9.55 8.67 4.28
C HIS A 56 -9.92 7.28 4.83
N ASP A 57 -10.37 6.37 3.96
CA ASP A 57 -10.85 5.04 4.37
C ASP A 57 -9.75 4.11 4.89
N PHE A 58 -8.51 4.23 4.40
CA PHE A 58 -7.40 3.34 4.73
C PHE A 58 -6.02 4.00 4.54
N ASP A 59 -5.02 3.46 5.24
CA ASP A 59 -3.59 3.70 4.98
C ASP A 59 -2.92 2.43 4.45
N ILE A 60 -1.68 2.55 3.97
CA ILE A 60 -0.81 1.40 3.65
C ILE A 60 0.39 1.40 4.60
N GLY A 61 0.66 0.27 5.26
CA GLY A 61 1.75 0.18 6.23
C GLY A 61 2.32 -1.22 6.45
N LYS A 62 3.37 -1.30 7.27
CA LYS A 62 4.21 -2.51 7.44
C LYS A 62 3.49 -3.72 8.05
N LYS A 63 2.44 -3.50 8.84
CA LYS A 63 1.73 -4.58 9.56
C LYS A 63 0.41 -4.86 8.87
N LYS A 64 0.13 -6.12 8.56
CA LYS A 64 -1.23 -6.58 8.28
C LYS A 64 -2.12 -6.13 9.44
N GLY A 65 -3.20 -5.41 9.14
CA GLY A 65 -4.22 -5.11 10.13
C GLY A 65 -4.59 -6.43 10.81
N LYS A 66 -4.52 -6.48 12.15
CA LYS A 66 -5.08 -7.62 12.88
C LYS A 66 -6.57 -7.58 12.56
N GLU A 67 -7.02 -8.53 11.74
CA GLU A 67 -8.43 -8.87 11.61
C GLU A 67 -8.97 -8.95 13.03
N LYS A 68 -9.92 -8.05 13.36
CA LYS A 68 -10.58 -8.09 14.66
C LYS A 68 -11.36 -9.40 14.66
N ASN A 69 -10.80 -10.44 15.28
CA ASN A 69 -11.58 -11.59 15.67
C ASN A 69 -12.59 -11.09 16.71
N GLU A 70 -13.79 -10.75 16.25
CA GLU A 70 -14.97 -10.54 17.09
C GLU A 70 -15.21 -11.82 17.91
N THR A 71 -15.31 -11.66 19.23
CA THR A 71 -15.77 -12.69 20.18
C THR A 71 -17.27 -12.55 20.35
#